data_AF-A0A9R1CDI5-F1
#
_entry.id   AF-A0A9R1CDI5-F1
#
_cell.length_a   1.000
_cell.length_b   1.000
_cell.length_c   1.000
_cell.angle_alpha   90.00
_cell.angle_beta   90.00
_cell.angle_gamma   90.00
#
_symmetry.space_group_name_H-M   'P 1'
#
loop_
_entity.id
_entity.type
_entity.pdbx_description
1 polymer ?
#
loop_
_entity_poly.entity_id
_entity_poly.type
_entity_poly.pdbx_seq_one_letter_code
_entity_poly.pdbx_strand_id
1 'polypeptide(L)'
;MTSIHLPLSSILPPSSSNPGPPHTLPVPNYILGPLPSTSPLHLALHYLDLADDSTRECASGARHDNDGQNMTEDEHDGKGALNTPTRVLLVTGPKAAFQDAIESEDEGWFREHGGWMSVIQKLKRIDMRFCSSAKQLQLLLTLLSKNQDRQANVDSHTLDGCPGLVILWNVAELFMVSSADTKQRASEVKQGNSSKSPEGSGKQFDNNICISDYLNVLAAAREMANHFSSINPSGPATQLVVIEPNLTAHSSLPVLPPSAQAESSDVWSRQTTRKKRILVVDGARHLMGESNVAVMQQKPQGQ
;
A
#
# COMPACT_ATOMS: atom_id res chain seq x y z
N MET A 1 1.57 -0.22 26.00
CA MET A 1 1.79 0.90 25.06
C MET A 1 0.59 0.98 24.14
N THR A 2 0.14 2.19 23.81
CA THR A 2 -1.07 2.47 23.01
C THR A 2 -0.84 2.11 21.54
N SER A 3 -1.87 1.55 20.90
CA SER A 3 -1.86 1.38 19.44
C SER A 3 -1.80 2.75 18.78
N ILE A 4 -0.90 2.97 17.82
CA ILE A 4 -0.87 4.22 17.05
C ILE A 4 -2.12 4.25 16.18
N HIS A 5 -2.96 5.27 16.33
CA HIS A 5 -4.17 5.39 15.53
C HIS A 5 -3.94 6.37 14.38
N LEU A 6 -3.81 5.85 13.15
CA LEU A 6 -3.62 6.67 11.96
C LEU A 6 -4.94 7.30 11.51
N PRO A 7 -5.11 8.63 11.45
CA PRO A 7 -6.32 9.22 10.89
C PRO A 7 -6.40 9.03 9.38
N LEU A 8 -7.61 9.01 8.84
CA LEU A 8 -7.84 8.87 7.40
C LEU A 8 -7.25 10.04 6.59
N SER A 9 -7.09 11.22 7.20
CA SER A 9 -6.39 12.35 6.59
C SER A 9 -4.91 12.08 6.29
N SER A 10 -4.29 11.07 6.93
CA SER A 10 -2.88 10.71 6.70
C SER A 10 -2.57 10.25 5.28
N ILE A 11 -3.58 9.84 4.51
CA ILE A 11 -3.40 9.41 3.11
C ILE A 11 -3.34 10.59 2.14
N LEU A 12 -3.58 11.81 2.62
CA LEU A 12 -3.60 13.03 1.82
C LEU A 12 -2.51 13.99 2.30
N PRO A 13 -2.12 14.96 1.45
CA PRO A 13 -1.21 16.02 1.84
C PRO A 13 -1.74 16.77 3.07
N PRO A 14 -0.86 17.14 4.02
CA PRO A 14 -1.26 17.95 5.17
C PRO A 14 -1.91 19.26 4.71
N SER A 15 -3.14 19.50 5.15
CA SER A 15 -3.88 20.74 4.86
C SER A 15 -4.13 21.51 6.16
N SER A 16 -3.63 22.74 6.23
CA SER A 16 -3.91 23.65 7.35
C SER A 16 -5.35 24.17 7.35
N SER A 17 -6.03 24.13 6.20
CA SER A 17 -7.38 24.67 6.02
C SER A 17 -8.49 23.62 6.18
N ASN A 18 -8.18 22.34 5.99
CA ASN A 18 -9.12 21.22 6.21
C ASN A 18 -8.37 20.00 6.74
N PRO A 19 -8.30 19.80 8.08
CA PRO A 19 -7.56 18.69 8.69
C PRO A 19 -8.12 17.28 8.40
N GLY A 20 -9.16 17.18 7.56
CA GLY A 20 -9.84 15.94 7.21
C GLY A 20 -10.62 15.34 8.39
N PRO A 21 -11.37 14.25 8.14
CA PRO A 21 -12.11 13.58 9.20
C PRO A 21 -11.13 12.94 10.21
N PRO A 22 -11.37 13.05 11.53
CA PRO A 22 -10.51 12.45 12.56
C PRO A 22 -10.66 10.93 12.66
N HIS A 23 -11.39 10.31 11.73
CA HIS A 23 -11.67 8.88 11.76
C HIS A 23 -10.38 8.10 11.56
N THR A 24 -10.13 7.17 12.47
CA THR A 24 -8.93 6.34 12.45
C THR A 24 -9.08 5.23 11.42
N LEU A 25 -8.02 4.97 10.67
CA LEU A 25 -7.90 3.83 9.78
C LEU A 25 -8.03 2.54 10.61
N PRO A 26 -8.99 1.66 10.30
CA PRO A 26 -9.00 0.31 10.85
C PRO A 26 -7.70 -0.43 10.51
N VAL A 27 -7.32 -1.41 11.34
CA VAL A 27 -6.12 -2.24 11.14
C VAL A 27 -6.52 -3.72 11.07
N PRO A 28 -6.17 -4.46 10.00
CA PRO A 28 -5.56 -3.97 8.76
C PRO A 28 -6.49 -3.03 7.98
N ASN A 29 -5.96 -2.28 7.01
CA ASN A 29 -6.75 -1.43 6.12
C ASN A 29 -6.54 -1.79 4.66
N TYR A 30 -7.61 -1.76 3.88
CA TYR A 30 -7.58 -1.91 2.44
C TYR A 30 -8.39 -0.78 1.79
N ILE A 31 -7.69 0.11 1.08
CA ILE A 31 -8.26 1.33 0.51
C ILE A 31 -8.24 1.21 -1.01
N LEU A 32 -9.43 1.26 -1.61
CA LEU A 32 -9.65 1.27 -3.05
C LEU A 32 -9.98 2.67 -3.53
N GLY A 33 -9.57 3.01 -4.74
CA GLY A 33 -10.05 4.18 -5.46
C GLY A 33 -9.01 5.28 -5.58
N PRO A 34 -9.35 6.34 -6.33
CA PRO A 34 -8.38 7.35 -6.75
C PRO A 34 -7.77 8.04 -5.53
N LEU A 35 -6.45 7.94 -5.44
CA LEU A 35 -5.63 8.53 -4.40
C LEU A 35 -4.37 9.11 -5.04
N PRO A 36 -3.82 10.21 -4.51
CA PRO A 36 -2.49 10.70 -4.84
C PRO A 36 -1.46 9.56 -4.91
N SER A 37 -0.57 9.59 -5.89
CA SER A 37 0.55 8.63 -5.97
C SER A 37 1.47 8.76 -4.75
N THR A 38 1.53 9.95 -4.15
CA THR A 38 2.27 10.26 -2.93
C THR A 38 1.59 9.84 -1.62
N SER A 39 0.32 9.42 -1.65
CA SER A 39 -0.42 8.92 -0.47
C SER A 39 0.37 7.96 0.45
N PRO A 40 1.08 6.93 -0.07
CA PRO A 40 1.88 6.03 0.78
C PRO A 40 3.00 6.75 1.53
N LEU A 41 3.57 7.83 0.97
CA LEU A 41 4.62 8.61 1.62
C LEU A 41 4.04 9.49 2.72
N HIS A 42 2.93 10.18 2.47
CA HIS A 42 2.22 10.96 3.50
C HIS A 42 1.82 10.08 4.68
N LEU A 43 1.26 8.90 4.39
CA LEU A 43 0.87 7.93 5.42
C LEU A 43 2.07 7.49 6.26
N ALA A 44 3.20 7.19 5.61
CA ALA A 44 4.41 6.79 6.29
C ALA A 44 5.00 7.90 7.15
N LEU A 45 5.07 9.14 6.63
CA LEU A 45 5.59 10.29 7.36
C LEU A 45 4.73 10.59 8.59
N HIS A 46 3.41 10.59 8.45
CA HIS A 46 2.51 10.87 9.56
C HIS A 46 2.52 9.74 10.62
N TYR A 47 2.67 8.48 10.20
CA TYR A 47 2.88 7.38 11.14
C TYR A 47 4.15 7.59 12.00
N LEU A 48 5.24 8.04 11.37
CA LEU A 48 6.50 8.30 12.07
C LEU A 48 6.38 9.48 13.02
N ASP A 49 5.63 10.53 12.66
CA ASP A 49 5.28 11.63 13.57
C ASP A 49 4.60 11.13 14.84
N LEU A 50 3.52 10.36 14.69
CA LEU A 50 2.78 9.80 15.83
C LEU A 50 3.64 8.85 16.68
N ALA A 51 4.52 8.07 16.03
CA ALA A 51 5.43 7.18 16.73
C ALA A 51 6.46 7.96 17.56
N ASP A 52 7.00 9.04 17.01
CA ASP A 52 8.00 9.87 17.68
C ASP A 52 7.37 10.63 18.86
N ASP A 53 6.14 11.13 18.70
CA ASP A 53 5.39 11.78 19.78
C ASP A 53 5.08 10.81 20.92
N SER A 54 4.60 9.60 20.62
CA SER A 54 4.34 8.57 21.63
C SER A 54 5.59 8.18 22.45
N THR A 55 6.76 8.22 21.80
CA THR A 55 8.05 7.95 22.45
C THR A 55 8.45 9.10 23.38
N ARG A 56 8.20 10.34 22.98
CA ARG A 56 8.46 11.55 23.78
C ARG A 56 7.59 11.61 25.03
N GLU A 57 6.29 11.32 24.90
CA GLU A 57 5.35 11.27 26.03
C GLU A 57 5.75 10.21 27.08
N CYS A 58 6.22 9.04 26.65
CA CYS A 58 6.71 8.02 27.56
C CYS A 58 8.00 8.46 28.29
N ALA A 59 8.89 9.18 27.61
CA ALA A 59 10.14 9.66 28.19
C ALA A 59 9.93 10.82 29.17
N SER A 60 8.92 11.68 28.97
CA SER A 60 8.57 12.77 29.87
C SER A 60 7.81 12.30 31.12
N GLY A 61 6.98 11.24 31.01
CA GLY A 61 6.32 10.61 32.16
C GLY A 61 7.28 9.95 33.16
N ALA A 62 8.48 9.55 32.72
CA ALA A 62 9.52 9.00 33.58
C ALA A 62 10.37 10.06 34.32
N ARG A 63 10.11 11.37 34.07
CA ARG A 63 10.88 12.48 34.64
C ARG A 63 10.09 13.36 35.61
N HIS A 64 8.95 12.89 36.11
CA HIS A 64 8.22 13.55 37.19
C HIS A 64 8.80 13.16 38.56
N ASP A 65 10.04 13.56 38.80
CA ASP A 65 10.66 13.74 40.12
C ASP A 65 12.02 14.43 39.93
N ASN A 66 12.02 15.64 39.36
CA ASN A 66 12.99 16.62 39.80
C ASN A 66 12.62 18.05 39.41
N ASP A 67 12.94 18.91 40.35
CA ASP A 67 12.63 20.32 40.49
C ASP A 67 13.15 21.19 39.33
N GLY A 68 12.53 22.36 39.17
CA GLY A 68 12.52 23.12 37.92
C GLY A 68 13.83 23.75 37.47
N GLN A 69 13.85 24.15 36.19
CA GLN A 69 14.30 25.47 35.71
C GLN A 69 14.20 25.59 34.18
N ASN A 70 13.64 26.73 33.79
CA ASN A 70 13.88 27.51 32.56
C ASN A 70 13.45 26.98 31.18
N MET A 71 12.48 27.72 30.65
CA MET A 71 12.19 27.94 29.24
C MET A 71 13.45 28.33 28.46
N THR A 72 13.83 27.49 27.50
CA THR A 72 14.32 27.93 26.19
C THR A 72 13.60 27.09 25.16
N GLU A 73 12.77 27.74 24.35
CA GLU A 73 12.29 27.22 23.07
C GLU A 73 13.51 27.02 22.18
N ASP A 74 14.18 25.89 22.33
CA ASP A 74 15.29 25.51 21.46
C ASP A 74 14.71 24.84 20.21
N GLU A 75 14.98 25.50 19.09
CA GLU A 75 14.75 25.03 17.74
C GLU A 75 15.20 23.58 17.57
N HIS A 76 14.32 22.80 16.94
CA HIS A 76 14.53 21.54 16.22
C HIS A 76 15.98 21.09 15.96
N ASP A 77 16.70 20.68 17.01
CA ASP A 77 17.97 19.98 16.82
C ASP A 77 17.64 18.50 16.49
N GLY A 78 17.69 18.18 15.20
CA GLY A 78 17.39 16.86 14.61
C GLY A 78 18.31 15.71 15.05
N LYS A 79 18.91 15.79 16.24
CA LYS A 79 19.69 14.72 16.87
C LYS A 79 18.83 13.72 17.64
N GLY A 80 17.65 14.13 18.13
CA GLY A 80 16.74 13.23 18.86
C GLY A 80 16.01 12.20 17.99
N ALA A 81 15.71 12.54 16.73
CA ALA A 81 14.95 11.69 15.81
C ALA A 81 15.76 10.52 15.21
N LEU A 82 17.09 10.53 15.34
CA LEU A 82 17.96 9.48 14.80
C LEU A 82 18.01 8.21 15.67
N ASN A 83 17.49 8.26 16.90
CA ASN A 83 17.55 7.15 17.86
C ASN A 83 16.22 6.38 18.04
N THR A 84 15.16 6.77 17.33
CA THR A 84 13.87 6.07 17.40
C THR A 84 13.87 4.82 16.52
N PRO A 85 13.59 3.62 17.07
CA PRO A 85 13.70 2.36 16.32
C PRO A 85 12.55 2.13 15.33
N THR A 86 11.47 2.92 15.39
CA THR A 86 10.27 2.69 14.57
C THR A 86 10.55 2.98 13.10
N ARG A 87 10.21 2.03 12.24
CA ARG A 87 10.40 2.08 10.79
C ARG A 87 9.12 1.73 10.04
N VAL A 88 9.04 2.15 8.78
CA VAL A 88 7.96 1.82 7.85
C VAL A 88 8.53 0.98 6.70
N LEU A 89 7.79 -0.03 6.26
CA LEU A 89 8.08 -0.80 5.05
C LEU A 89 7.06 -0.43 3.98
N LEU A 90 7.51 0.14 2.86
CA LEU A 90 6.70 0.41 1.68
C LEU A 90 7.08 -0.57 0.58
N VAL A 91 6.14 -1.42 0.17
CA VAL A 91 6.32 -2.33 -0.96
C VAL A 91 5.41 -1.89 -2.11
N THR A 92 6.01 -1.78 -3.28
CA THR A 92 5.33 -1.31 -4.50
C THR A 92 5.76 -2.15 -5.71
N GLY A 93 5.16 -1.88 -6.86
CA GLY A 93 5.52 -2.45 -8.14
C GLY A 93 6.92 -2.02 -8.64
N PRO A 94 7.12 -1.98 -9.97
CA PRO A 94 8.40 -1.56 -10.55
C PRO A 94 8.82 -0.17 -10.10
N LYS A 95 10.10 0.00 -9.77
CA LYS A 95 10.65 1.29 -9.30
C LYS A 95 10.37 2.45 -10.26
N ALA A 96 10.58 2.24 -11.55
CA ALA A 96 10.32 3.27 -12.57
C ALA A 96 8.86 3.73 -12.54
N ALA A 97 7.90 2.80 -12.49
CA ALA A 97 6.48 3.13 -12.46
C ALA A 97 6.09 3.93 -11.21
N PHE A 98 6.64 3.59 -10.04
CA PHE A 98 6.41 4.39 -8.83
C PHE A 98 7.05 5.78 -8.94
N GLN A 99 8.29 5.85 -9.41
CA GLN A 99 9.00 7.12 -9.57
C GLN A 99 8.27 8.05 -10.55
N ASP A 100 7.89 7.54 -11.72
CA ASP A 100 7.14 8.29 -12.73
C ASP A 100 5.78 8.77 -12.17
N ALA A 101 5.09 7.95 -11.38
CA ALA A 101 3.82 8.31 -10.77
C ALA A 101 3.95 9.44 -9.74
N ILE A 102 5.04 9.46 -8.96
CA ILE A 102 5.34 10.53 -8.00
C ILE A 102 5.79 11.80 -8.71
N GLU A 103 6.69 11.68 -9.69
CA GLU A 103 7.22 12.82 -10.45
C GLU A 103 6.14 13.48 -11.31
N SER A 104 5.24 12.70 -11.92
CA SER A 104 4.13 13.24 -12.72
C SER A 104 3.06 13.94 -11.90
N GLU A 105 2.87 13.55 -10.63
CA GLU A 105 1.97 14.25 -9.71
C GLU A 105 2.54 15.62 -9.31
N ASP A 106 3.87 15.73 -9.21
CA ASP A 106 4.61 16.98 -8.95
C ASP A 106 4.05 17.79 -7.76
N GLU A 107 3.76 17.07 -6.67
CA GLU A 107 3.00 17.57 -5.53
C GLU A 107 3.71 18.76 -4.84
N GLY A 108 2.96 19.86 -4.64
CA GLY A 108 3.48 21.09 -4.03
C GLY A 108 4.08 20.89 -2.64
N TRP A 109 3.47 20.04 -1.79
CA TRP A 109 3.97 19.81 -0.43
C TRP A 109 5.41 19.25 -0.46
N PHE A 110 5.68 18.22 -1.27
CA PHE A 110 7.02 17.64 -1.39
C PHE A 110 8.02 18.60 -2.03
N ARG A 111 7.58 19.47 -2.95
CA ARG A 111 8.44 20.51 -3.53
C ARG A 111 8.91 21.51 -2.47
N GLU A 112 8.02 21.90 -1.57
CA GLU A 112 8.28 22.90 -0.53
C GLU A 112 9.00 22.30 0.69
N HIS A 113 8.68 21.06 1.06
CA HIS A 113 9.06 20.45 2.35
C HIS A 113 10.05 19.29 2.20
N GLY A 114 10.21 18.72 1.00
CA GLY A 114 11.04 17.53 0.77
C GLY A 114 12.53 17.74 1.07
N GLY A 115 13.00 19.00 1.03
CA GLY A 115 14.36 19.39 1.42
C GLY A 115 14.57 19.58 2.93
N TRP A 116 13.51 19.53 3.74
CA TRP A 116 13.62 19.77 5.18
C TRP A 116 14.34 18.59 5.85
N MET A 117 15.30 18.89 6.73
CA MET A 117 16.10 17.86 7.40
C MET A 117 15.21 16.89 8.20
N SER A 118 14.16 17.38 8.85
CA SER A 118 13.18 16.57 9.59
C SER A 118 12.47 15.56 8.69
N VAL A 119 12.08 15.97 7.48
CA VAL A 119 11.44 15.09 6.48
C VAL A 119 12.46 14.07 5.96
N ILE A 120 13.67 14.51 5.59
CA ILE A 120 14.74 13.62 5.11
C ILE A 120 15.09 12.55 6.15
N GLN A 121 15.16 12.91 7.43
CA GLN A 121 15.42 11.95 8.52
C GLN A 121 14.31 10.89 8.65
N LYS A 122 13.04 11.29 8.50
CA LYS A 122 11.91 10.34 8.48
C LYS A 122 11.92 9.48 7.23
N LEU A 123 12.20 10.05 6.06
CA LEU A 123 12.30 9.29 4.81
C LEU A 123 13.37 8.19 4.89
N LYS A 124 14.48 8.43 5.60
CA LYS A 124 15.51 7.39 5.87
C LYS A 124 15.00 6.21 6.71
N ARG A 125 13.88 6.37 7.43
CA ARG A 125 13.23 5.32 8.23
C ARG A 125 12.14 4.56 7.43
N ILE A 126 11.93 4.93 6.16
CA ILE A 126 11.06 4.23 5.23
C ILE A 126 11.93 3.30 4.37
N ASP A 127 11.84 1.99 4.60
CA ASP A 127 12.44 0.99 3.72
C ASP A 127 11.50 0.76 2.54
N MET A 128 11.98 1.04 1.32
CA MET A 128 11.22 0.85 0.09
C MET A 128 11.68 -0.38 -0.69
N ARG A 129 10.74 -1.28 -0.97
CA ARG A 129 10.98 -2.50 -1.75
C ARG A 129 10.16 -2.48 -3.04
N PHE A 130 10.81 -2.78 -4.15
CA PHE A 130 10.22 -2.74 -5.48
C PHE A 130 10.13 -4.15 -6.06
N CYS A 131 8.93 -4.54 -6.49
CA CYS A 131 8.67 -5.86 -7.08
C CYS A 131 8.26 -5.69 -8.54
N SER A 132 8.93 -6.37 -9.47
CA SER A 132 8.60 -6.31 -10.89
C SER A 132 7.45 -7.23 -11.29
N SER A 133 7.07 -8.17 -10.43
CA SER A 133 5.98 -9.12 -10.68
C SER A 133 5.29 -9.56 -9.39
N ALA A 134 4.06 -10.04 -9.51
CA ALA A 134 3.30 -10.62 -8.39
C ALA A 134 4.03 -11.80 -7.73
N LYS A 135 4.75 -12.62 -8.52
CA LYS A 135 5.56 -13.74 -8.00
C LYS A 135 6.72 -13.26 -7.14
N GLN A 136 7.40 -12.19 -7.55
CA GLN A 136 8.48 -11.59 -6.75
C GLN A 136 7.94 -11.00 -5.45
N LEU A 137 6.79 -10.32 -5.50
CA LEU A 137 6.12 -9.82 -4.31
C LEU A 137 5.75 -10.96 -3.36
N GLN A 138 5.11 -12.01 -3.86
CA GLN A 138 4.76 -13.19 -3.06
C GLN A 138 5.98 -13.82 -2.39
N LEU A 139 7.09 -13.95 -3.13
CA LEU A 139 8.34 -14.48 -2.60
C LEU A 139 8.90 -13.58 -1.48
N LEU A 140 8.95 -12.26 -1.69
CA LEU A 140 9.39 -11.31 -0.68
C LEU A 140 8.56 -11.41 0.60
N LEU A 141 7.22 -11.37 0.49
CA LEU A 141 6.31 -11.48 1.63
C LEU A 141 6.53 -12.80 2.40
N THR A 142 6.76 -13.90 1.67
CA THR A 142 7.01 -15.22 2.26
C THR A 142 8.37 -15.31 2.96
N LEU A 143 9.41 -14.68 2.41
CA LEU A 143 10.73 -14.64 3.05
C LEU A 143 10.69 -13.78 4.32
N LEU A 144 10.00 -12.64 4.25
CA LEU A 144 9.82 -11.75 5.40
C LEU A 144 8.98 -12.38 6.52
N SER A 145 8.07 -13.31 6.21
CA SER A 145 7.27 -14.03 7.22
C SER A 145 7.97 -15.26 7.82
N LYS A 146 9.12 -15.69 7.28
CA LYS A 146 9.85 -16.88 7.74
C LYS A 146 11.19 -16.60 8.41
N ASN A 147 11.74 -15.40 8.26
CA ASN A 147 13.03 -15.03 8.84
C ASN A 147 12.91 -14.76 10.36
N GLN A 148 12.89 -15.84 11.16
CA GLN A 148 12.92 -15.78 12.64
C GLN A 148 14.31 -15.46 13.22
N ASP A 149 15.39 -15.90 12.55
CA ASP A 149 16.75 -15.78 13.09
C ASP A 149 17.45 -14.51 12.59
N ARG A 150 17.32 -13.43 13.35
CA ARG A 150 18.15 -12.23 13.16
C ARG A 150 19.49 -12.39 13.87
N GLN A 151 20.38 -13.16 13.28
CA GLN A 151 21.80 -12.94 13.45
C GLN A 151 22.34 -12.34 12.16
N ALA A 152 22.88 -11.13 12.28
CA ALA A 152 23.25 -10.22 11.22
C ALA A 152 24.08 -10.88 10.11
N ASN A 153 23.42 -11.29 9.02
CA ASN A 153 24.07 -11.36 7.72
C ASN A 153 23.63 -10.16 6.91
N VAL A 154 24.62 -9.47 6.35
CA VAL A 154 24.53 -8.21 5.60
C VAL A 154 23.93 -8.47 4.21
N ASP A 155 22.84 -9.22 4.15
CA ASP A 155 22.18 -9.51 2.91
C ASP A 155 21.06 -8.49 2.68
N SER A 156 21.02 -7.97 1.45
CA SER A 156 20.11 -6.92 1.01
C SER A 156 18.62 -7.24 1.18
N HIS A 157 18.24 -8.48 1.50
CA HIS A 157 16.87 -8.93 1.73
C HIS A 157 16.46 -8.94 3.21
N THR A 158 17.37 -8.63 4.12
CA THR A 158 17.08 -8.49 5.55
C THR A 158 16.57 -7.09 5.86
N LEU A 159 15.67 -6.98 6.85
CA LEU A 159 15.20 -5.70 7.37
C LEU A 159 16.00 -5.38 8.64
N ASP A 160 16.47 -4.13 8.77
CA ASP A 160 17.18 -3.61 9.95
C ASP A 160 16.37 -3.69 11.26
N GLY A 161 15.06 -3.93 11.18
CA GLY A 161 14.12 -3.96 12.31
C GLY A 161 12.75 -4.47 11.89
N CYS A 162 11.86 -4.75 12.85
CA CYS A 162 10.47 -5.05 12.53
C CYS A 162 9.75 -3.73 12.23
N PRO A 163 9.12 -3.56 11.05
CA PRO A 163 8.40 -2.34 10.75
C PRO A 163 7.17 -2.22 11.65
N GLY A 164 6.88 -0.99 12.08
CA GLY A 164 5.62 -0.68 12.78
C GLY A 164 4.44 -0.52 11.82
N LEU A 165 4.73 -0.12 10.57
CA LEU A 165 3.74 0.02 9.50
C LEU A 165 4.28 -0.63 8.22
N VAL A 166 3.43 -1.41 7.56
CA VAL A 166 3.64 -1.99 6.23
C VAL A 166 2.62 -1.40 5.28
N ILE A 167 3.08 -0.84 4.18
CA ILE A 167 2.25 -0.25 3.13
C ILE A 167 2.46 -1.06 1.84
N LEU A 168 1.39 -1.59 1.28
CA LEU A 168 1.38 -2.13 -0.09
C LEU A 168 0.72 -1.10 -1.00
N TRP A 169 1.47 -0.54 -1.95
CA TRP A 169 0.93 0.44 -2.89
C TRP A 169 0.80 -0.15 -4.29
N ASN A 170 -0.42 -0.06 -4.82
CA ASN A 170 -0.80 -0.37 -6.20
C ASN A 170 -0.33 -1.78 -6.64
N VAL A 171 -0.45 -2.76 -5.76
CA VAL A 171 0.00 -4.13 -6.05
C VAL A 171 -0.93 -4.84 -7.03
N ALA A 172 -2.16 -4.36 -7.20
CA ALA A 172 -3.05 -4.83 -8.26
C ALA A 172 -2.47 -4.61 -9.67
N GLU A 173 -1.66 -3.56 -9.86
CA GLU A 173 -1.02 -3.29 -11.16
C GLU A 173 -0.11 -4.43 -11.62
N LEU A 174 0.47 -5.21 -10.69
CA LEU A 174 1.29 -6.38 -11.00
C LEU A 174 0.52 -7.51 -11.70
N PHE A 175 -0.82 -7.41 -11.73
CA PHE A 175 -1.74 -8.34 -12.36
C PHE A 175 -2.46 -7.74 -13.58
N MET A 176 -2.14 -6.50 -13.94
CA MET A 176 -2.79 -5.77 -15.02
C MET A 176 -1.89 -5.64 -16.23
N VAL A 177 -2.50 -5.57 -17.41
CA VAL A 177 -1.82 -5.35 -18.69
C VAL A 177 -2.32 -4.04 -19.27
N SER A 178 -1.41 -3.26 -19.85
CA SER A 178 -1.79 -2.05 -20.57
C SER A 178 -2.51 -2.41 -21.86
N SER A 179 -3.55 -1.65 -22.20
CA SER A 179 -4.20 -1.72 -23.51
C SER A 179 -3.23 -1.45 -24.66
N ALA A 180 -2.13 -0.72 -24.43
CA ALA A 180 -1.06 -0.52 -25.40
C ALA A 180 -0.31 -1.84 -25.71
N ASP A 181 0.06 -2.59 -24.68
CA ASP A 181 0.73 -3.90 -24.81
C ASP A 181 -0.18 -4.94 -25.46
N THR A 182 -1.48 -4.84 -25.18
CA THR A 182 -2.50 -5.73 -25.74
C THR A 182 -2.72 -5.48 -27.24
N LYS A 183 -2.68 -4.20 -27.67
CA LYS A 183 -2.76 -3.83 -29.10
C LYS A 183 -1.54 -4.31 -29.88
N GLN A 184 -0.36 -4.30 -29.28
CA GLN A 184 0.85 -4.79 -29.93
C GLN A 184 0.81 -6.30 -30.17
N ARG A 185 0.24 -7.09 -29.24
CA ARG A 185 -0.02 -8.53 -29.43
C ARG A 185 -1.19 -8.84 -30.38
N ALA A 186 -2.26 -8.04 -30.34
CA ALA A 186 -3.43 -8.24 -31.21
C ALA A 186 -3.16 -7.80 -32.67
N SER A 187 -2.20 -6.89 -32.90
CA SER A 187 -1.82 -6.46 -34.25
C SER A 187 -1.10 -7.56 -35.05
N GLU A 188 -0.67 -8.64 -34.41
CA GLU A 188 -0.19 -9.86 -35.09
C GLU A 188 -1.33 -10.84 -35.44
N VAL A 189 -2.54 -10.64 -34.91
CA VAL A 189 -3.71 -11.51 -35.16
C VAL A 189 -4.99 -10.70 -35.34
N LYS A 190 -5.21 -10.27 -36.59
CA LYS A 190 -6.49 -9.81 -37.18
C LYS A 190 -7.05 -8.45 -36.74
N GLN A 191 -7.05 -7.58 -37.74
CA GLN A 191 -7.80 -6.33 -37.91
C GLN A 191 -9.32 -6.55 -37.74
N GLY A 192 -9.96 -5.80 -36.82
CA GLY A 192 -11.42 -5.74 -36.76
C GLY A 192 -12.01 -5.16 -35.47
N ASN A 193 -12.64 -3.99 -35.61
CA ASN A 193 -13.62 -3.35 -34.71
C ASN A 193 -13.12 -2.70 -33.41
N SER A 194 -12.91 -1.39 -33.49
CA SER A 194 -12.77 -0.50 -32.33
C SER A 194 -14.13 -0.27 -31.67
N SER A 195 -14.28 -0.70 -30.43
CA SER A 195 -15.32 -0.18 -29.53
C SER A 195 -14.63 0.76 -28.53
N LYS A 196 -15.10 2.01 -28.48
CA LYS A 196 -14.60 3.04 -27.56
C LYS A 196 -14.95 2.63 -26.13
N SER A 197 -13.94 2.34 -25.32
CA SER A 197 -14.05 2.21 -23.86
C SER A 197 -13.93 3.59 -23.23
N PRO A 198 -14.67 3.89 -22.13
CA PRO A 198 -14.60 5.19 -21.49
C PRO A 198 -13.28 5.38 -20.76
N GLU A 199 -12.82 6.63 -20.75
CA GLU A 199 -11.57 7.12 -20.18
C GLU A 199 -11.42 6.75 -18.70
N GLY A 200 -10.58 5.75 -18.46
CA GLY A 200 -9.99 5.41 -17.18
C GLY A 200 -8.68 4.70 -17.52
N SER A 201 -7.60 4.98 -16.79
CA SER A 201 -6.24 4.46 -17.05
C SER A 201 -6.30 3.07 -17.67
N GLY A 202 -5.94 2.95 -18.96
CA GLY A 202 -6.31 1.84 -19.84
C GLY A 202 -5.63 0.49 -19.54
N LYS A 203 -5.49 0.15 -18.26
CA LYS A 203 -4.98 -1.10 -17.72
C LYS A 203 -6.15 -1.96 -17.27
N GLN A 204 -6.14 -3.22 -17.64
CA GLN A 204 -7.14 -4.20 -17.20
C GLN A 204 -6.39 -5.41 -16.65
N PHE A 205 -7.00 -6.13 -15.70
CA PHE A 205 -6.45 -7.40 -15.25
C PHE A 205 -6.18 -8.33 -16.44
N ASP A 206 -5.02 -8.98 -16.43
CA ASP A 206 -4.70 -10.03 -17.40
C ASP A 206 -5.79 -11.11 -17.34
N ASN A 207 -6.24 -11.57 -18.51
CA ASN A 207 -7.27 -12.58 -18.65
C ASN A 207 -6.90 -13.93 -18.00
N ASN A 208 -5.61 -14.17 -17.77
CA ASN A 208 -5.09 -15.38 -17.14
C ASN A 208 -5.06 -15.31 -15.61
N ILE A 209 -5.27 -14.12 -15.03
CA ILE A 209 -5.24 -13.94 -13.58
C ILE A 209 -6.60 -14.22 -12.98
N CYS A 210 -6.59 -14.96 -11.89
CA CYS A 210 -7.76 -15.28 -11.08
C CYS A 210 -7.78 -14.46 -9.80
N ILE A 211 -8.97 -14.38 -9.18
CA ILE A 211 -9.13 -13.73 -7.88
C ILE A 211 -8.24 -14.36 -6.81
N SER A 212 -7.99 -15.67 -6.89
CA SER A 212 -7.09 -16.37 -5.97
C SER A 212 -5.67 -15.84 -6.02
N ASP A 213 -5.15 -15.47 -7.20
CA ASP A 213 -3.77 -15.00 -7.35
C ASP A 213 -3.56 -13.68 -6.60
N TYR A 214 -4.53 -12.78 -6.71
CA TYR A 214 -4.54 -11.50 -6.00
C TYR A 214 -4.73 -11.69 -4.49
N LEU A 215 -5.73 -12.49 -4.08
CA LEU A 215 -6.00 -12.73 -2.66
C LEU A 215 -4.86 -13.47 -1.95
N ASN A 216 -4.11 -14.32 -2.65
CA ASN A 216 -2.92 -14.98 -2.10
C ASN A 216 -1.83 -13.98 -1.70
N VAL A 217 -1.63 -12.92 -2.49
CA VAL A 217 -0.71 -11.83 -2.14
C VAL A 217 -1.18 -11.08 -0.90
N LEU A 218 -2.46 -10.73 -0.84
CA LEU A 218 -3.02 -10.05 0.33
C LEU A 218 -2.95 -10.93 1.59
N ALA A 219 -3.19 -12.24 1.45
CA ALA A 219 -3.11 -13.19 2.56
C ALA A 219 -1.67 -13.32 3.07
N ALA A 220 -0.69 -13.40 2.17
CA ALA A 220 0.73 -13.42 2.54
C ALA A 220 1.17 -12.11 3.20
N ALA A 221 0.66 -10.97 2.74
CA ALA A 221 0.95 -9.68 3.37
C ALA A 221 0.40 -9.59 4.79
N ARG A 222 -0.83 -10.07 5.00
CA ARG A 222 -1.44 -10.17 6.33
C ARG A 222 -0.63 -11.08 7.25
N GLU A 223 -0.22 -12.25 6.74
CA GLU A 223 0.59 -13.19 7.53
C GLU A 223 1.95 -12.62 7.91
N MET A 224 2.61 -11.91 6.99
CA MET A 224 3.85 -11.20 7.28
C MET A 224 3.66 -10.11 8.35
N ALA A 225 2.58 -9.33 8.31
CA ALA A 225 2.31 -8.32 9.34
C ALA A 225 2.04 -8.96 10.71
N ASN A 226 1.31 -10.08 10.75
CA ASN A 226 1.11 -10.87 11.97
C ASN A 226 2.45 -11.40 12.50
N HIS A 227 3.31 -11.89 11.60
CA HIS A 227 4.64 -12.38 11.95
C HIS A 227 5.49 -11.28 12.61
N PHE A 228 5.56 -10.07 12.02
CA PHE A 228 6.28 -8.95 12.63
C PHE A 228 5.75 -8.58 14.01
N SER A 229 4.42 -8.61 14.18
CA SER A 229 3.79 -8.37 15.48
C SER A 229 4.17 -9.45 16.51
N SER A 230 4.34 -10.70 16.08
CA SER A 230 4.71 -11.81 16.96
C SER A 230 6.18 -11.78 17.42
N ILE A 231 7.08 -11.16 16.64
CA ILE A 231 8.52 -11.07 16.98
C ILE A 231 8.74 -10.17 18.20
N ASN A 232 7.94 -9.12 18.36
CA ASN A 232 8.01 -8.22 19.52
C ASN A 232 6.63 -8.10 20.19
N PRO A 233 6.22 -9.11 20.99
CA PRO A 233 4.88 -9.13 21.60
C PRO A 233 4.68 -8.01 22.63
N SER A 234 5.75 -7.41 23.15
CA SER A 234 5.71 -6.25 24.03
C SER A 234 5.55 -4.91 23.29
N GLY A 235 5.82 -4.88 21.98
CA GLY A 235 5.70 -3.69 21.14
C GLY A 235 4.29 -3.48 20.58
N PRO A 236 4.03 -2.31 19.94
CA PRO A 236 2.80 -2.13 19.17
C PRO A 236 2.75 -3.12 18.01
N ALA A 237 1.54 -3.63 17.72
CA ALA A 237 1.33 -4.52 16.59
C ALA A 237 1.64 -3.80 15.26
N THR A 238 2.28 -4.51 14.33
CA THR A 238 2.56 -4.01 12.99
C THR A 238 1.25 -3.80 12.24
N GLN A 239 1.07 -2.59 11.72
CA GLN A 239 -0.11 -2.23 10.93
C GLN A 239 0.11 -2.56 9.46
N LEU A 240 -0.91 -3.10 8.79
CA LEU A 240 -0.90 -3.34 7.35
C LEU A 240 -1.92 -2.41 6.68
N VAL A 241 -1.46 -1.63 5.70
CA VAL A 241 -2.30 -0.80 4.84
C VAL A 241 -2.05 -1.15 3.39
N VAL A 242 -3.12 -1.44 2.65
CA VAL A 242 -3.06 -1.70 1.21
C VAL A 242 -3.79 -0.57 0.49
N ILE A 243 -3.13 0.07 -0.46
CA ILE A 243 -3.63 1.22 -1.21
C ILE A 243 -3.67 0.85 -2.68
N GLU A 244 -4.86 0.83 -3.28
CA GLU A 244 -5.09 0.41 -4.67
C GLU A 244 -5.72 1.55 -5.48
N PRO A 245 -4.90 2.50 -5.99
CA PRO A 245 -5.41 3.69 -6.67
C PRO A 245 -6.11 3.37 -8.00
N ASN A 246 -5.71 2.27 -8.65
CA ASN A 246 -6.21 1.86 -9.96
C ASN A 246 -7.44 0.93 -9.89
N LEU A 247 -7.90 0.58 -8.69
CA LEU A 247 -9.07 -0.27 -8.52
C LEU A 247 -10.30 0.55 -8.17
N THR A 248 -11.45 0.07 -8.65
CA THR A 248 -12.77 0.63 -8.35
C THR A 248 -13.61 -0.41 -7.60
N ALA A 249 -14.75 0.01 -7.04
CA ALA A 249 -15.72 -0.91 -6.43
C ALA A 249 -16.23 -1.99 -7.41
N HIS A 250 -16.08 -1.77 -8.72
CA HIS A 250 -16.55 -2.66 -9.77
C HIS A 250 -15.45 -3.53 -10.38
N SER A 251 -14.19 -3.35 -9.93
CA SER A 251 -13.07 -4.19 -10.35
C SER A 251 -13.35 -5.64 -9.95
N SER A 252 -13.26 -6.56 -10.92
CA SER A 252 -13.57 -7.98 -10.71
C SER A 252 -12.55 -8.87 -11.39
N LEU A 253 -12.36 -10.07 -10.83
CA LEU A 253 -11.49 -11.12 -11.36
C LEU A 253 -12.27 -12.43 -11.51
N PRO A 254 -11.91 -13.29 -12.48
CA PRO A 254 -12.53 -14.61 -12.61
C PRO A 254 -12.13 -15.54 -11.45
N VAL A 255 -13.02 -16.49 -11.13
CA VAL A 255 -12.73 -17.53 -10.11
C VAL A 255 -11.77 -18.59 -10.64
N LEU A 256 -11.90 -18.95 -11.92
CA LEU A 256 -11.10 -19.98 -12.57
C LEU A 256 -10.41 -19.39 -13.80
N PRO A 257 -9.21 -19.90 -14.14
CA PRO A 257 -8.52 -19.46 -15.34
C PRO A 257 -9.37 -19.80 -16.57
N PRO A 258 -9.26 -19.04 -17.66
CA PRO A 258 -9.96 -19.37 -18.90
C PRO A 258 -9.53 -20.77 -19.37
N SER A 259 -10.49 -21.69 -19.53
CA SER A 259 -10.21 -23.04 -20.02
C SER A 259 -9.66 -22.98 -21.44
N ALA A 260 -8.53 -23.65 -21.71
CA ALA A 260 -7.92 -23.74 -23.04
C ALA A 260 -8.74 -24.55 -24.06
N GLN A 261 -9.89 -25.12 -23.68
CA GLN A 261 -10.77 -25.86 -24.58
C GLN A 261 -11.83 -24.93 -25.20
N ALA A 262 -11.47 -24.27 -26.30
CA ALA A 262 -12.41 -23.61 -27.20
C ALA A 262 -12.17 -24.02 -28.67
N GLU A 263 -11.66 -25.23 -28.91
CA GLU A 263 -11.41 -25.77 -30.26
C GLU A 263 -12.10 -27.12 -30.53
N SER A 264 -13.01 -27.60 -29.68
CA SER A 264 -13.89 -28.71 -30.08
C SER A 264 -15.26 -28.17 -30.47
N SER A 265 -15.54 -28.30 -31.76
CA SER A 265 -16.83 -28.11 -32.41
C SER A 265 -17.98 -28.70 -31.60
N ASP A 266 -18.87 -27.85 -31.10
CA ASP A 266 -20.30 -28.10 -31.20
C ASP A 266 -21.08 -26.79 -31.02
N VAL A 267 -21.86 -26.47 -32.05
CA VAL A 267 -22.44 -25.14 -32.28
C VAL A 267 -23.65 -24.85 -31.37
N TRP A 268 -24.12 -25.80 -30.55
CA TRP A 268 -25.38 -25.69 -29.81
C TRP A 268 -25.30 -25.76 -28.28
N SER A 269 -24.12 -25.83 -27.66
CA SER A 269 -23.94 -25.69 -26.21
C SER A 269 -23.53 -24.26 -25.78
N ARG A 270 -23.77 -23.25 -26.63
CA ARG A 270 -23.51 -21.81 -26.37
C ARG A 270 -24.46 -21.16 -25.35
N GLN A 271 -24.90 -21.89 -24.33
CA GLN A 271 -25.39 -21.28 -23.09
C GLN A 271 -24.18 -21.01 -22.20
N THR A 272 -23.56 -19.85 -22.40
CA THR A 272 -23.10 -18.99 -21.31
C THR A 272 -22.74 -19.71 -20.01
N THR A 273 -21.61 -20.44 -19.97
CA THR A 273 -20.88 -20.58 -18.72
C THR A 273 -20.48 -19.17 -18.30
N ARG A 274 -21.37 -18.48 -17.58
CA ARG A 274 -21.12 -17.18 -16.95
C ARG A 274 -19.79 -17.37 -16.22
N LYS A 275 -18.69 -16.81 -16.75
CA LYS A 275 -17.41 -16.79 -16.06
C LYS A 275 -17.70 -16.17 -14.71
N LYS A 276 -17.77 -16.98 -13.64
CA LYS A 276 -18.09 -16.48 -12.31
C LYS A 276 -16.96 -15.53 -11.96
N ARG A 277 -17.29 -14.24 -11.84
CA ARG A 277 -16.34 -13.20 -11.44
C ARG A 277 -16.68 -12.79 -10.02
N ILE A 278 -15.66 -12.53 -9.24
CA ILE A 278 -15.77 -12.01 -7.88
C ILE A 278 -15.26 -10.58 -7.92
N LEU A 279 -15.99 -9.67 -7.27
CA LEU A 279 -15.53 -8.30 -7.08
C LEU A 279 -14.32 -8.33 -6.15
N VAL A 280 -13.25 -7.61 -6.52
CA VAL A 280 -12.02 -7.56 -5.73
C VAL A 280 -12.31 -7.01 -4.32
N VAL A 281 -13.21 -6.03 -4.22
CA VAL A 281 -13.67 -5.47 -2.94
C VAL A 281 -14.30 -6.53 -2.02
N ASP A 282 -15.06 -7.48 -2.57
CA ASP A 282 -15.70 -8.53 -1.76
C ASP A 282 -14.68 -9.56 -1.28
N GLY A 283 -13.71 -9.91 -2.14
CA GLY A 283 -12.58 -10.74 -1.75
C GLY A 283 -11.73 -10.10 -0.64
N ALA A 284 -11.47 -8.80 -0.76
CA ALA A 284 -10.75 -8.04 0.26
C ALA A 284 -11.53 -7.97 1.59
N ARG A 285 -12.85 -7.73 1.55
CA ARG A 285 -13.72 -7.73 2.75
C ARG A 285 -13.70 -9.08 3.45
N HIS A 286 -13.77 -10.16 2.69
CA HIS A 286 -13.71 -11.51 3.25
C HIS A 286 -12.37 -11.79 3.95
N LEU A 287 -11.26 -11.33 3.37
CA LEU A 287 -9.92 -11.60 3.89
C LEU A 287 -9.50 -10.66 5.04
N MET A 288 -9.86 -9.38 4.94
CA MET A 288 -9.39 -8.31 5.85
C MET A 288 -10.43 -7.93 6.90
N GLY A 289 -11.71 -8.24 6.69
CA GLY A 289 -12.85 -7.82 7.50
C GLY A 289 -13.67 -6.72 6.82
N GLU A 290 -15.00 -6.74 6.99
CA GLU A 290 -15.89 -5.78 6.32
C GLU A 290 -15.65 -4.33 6.73
N SER A 291 -15.37 -4.10 8.02
CA SER A 291 -15.07 -2.77 8.57
C SER A 291 -13.73 -2.20 8.12
N ASN A 292 -12.89 -3.03 7.49
CA ASN A 292 -11.48 -2.76 7.21
C ASN A 292 -11.22 -2.40 5.74
N VAL A 293 -12.29 -2.29 4.94
CA VAL A 293 -12.24 -1.98 3.51
C VAL A 293 -12.91 -0.64 3.24
N ALA A 294 -12.15 0.31 2.72
CA ALA A 294 -12.63 1.63 2.30
C ALA A 294 -12.63 1.75 0.77
N VAL A 295 -13.65 2.44 0.24
CA VAL A 295 -13.73 2.78 -1.19
C VAL A 295 -13.82 4.30 -1.31
N MET A 296 -12.78 4.90 -1.86
CA MET A 296 -12.74 6.30 -2.23
C MET A 296 -13.51 6.52 -3.53
N GLN A 297 -14.44 7.45 -3.52
CA GLN A 297 -15.16 7.88 -4.70
C GLN A 297 -14.71 9.30 -5.06
N GLN A 298 -14.35 9.52 -6.32
CA GLN A 298 -14.28 10.88 -6.83
C GLN A 298 -15.71 11.45 -6.84
N LYS A 299 -15.93 12.58 -6.15
CA LYS A 299 -17.13 13.36 -6.42
C LYS A 299 -17.11 13.72 -7.91
N PRO A 300 -18.21 13.52 -8.66
CA PRO A 300 -18.31 14.10 -9.98
C PRO A 300 -18.09 15.61 -9.82
N GLN A 301 -17.06 16.15 -10.50
CA GLN A 301 -16.92 17.59 -10.63
C GLN A 301 -18.23 18.10 -11.22
N GLY A 302 -18.95 18.90 -10.42
CA GLY A 302 -20.23 19.46 -10.82
C GLY A 302 -20.08 20.19 -12.14
N GLN A 303 -20.96 19.83 -13.07
CA GLN A 303 -21.40 20.72 -14.15
C GLN A 303 -21.99 22.00 -13.59
#